data_AF-A0A6N7L473-F1
#
_entry.id   AF-A0A6N7L473-F1
#
_cell.length_a   1.000
_cell.length_b   1.000
_cell.length_c   1.000
_cell.angle_alpha   90.00
_cell.angle_beta   90.00
_cell.angle_gamma   90.00
#
_symmetry.space_group_name_H-M   'P 1'
#
loop_
_entity.id
_entity.type
_entity.pdbx_description
1 polymer ?
#
loop_
_entity_poly.entity_id
_entity_poly.type
_entity_poly.pdbx_seq_one_letter_code
_entity_poly.pdbx_strand_id
1 'polypeptide(L)'
;MSDQHLQPLHHPAISLAPDAATQLPVEDLVYEAADATVRTGEPEHGQLLLAELERRGDHALWEAALVCLGPLSSRPVYGLPEEAGVDRLRQIARSTPDAVTALVLELQARHRSMGTLAAHLIWQEAPADVRHTAMLQLLITLCWSVGSEHGRLTPAQTVSLIKSLVVTRGASQ
;
A
#
# COMPACT_ATOMS: atom_id res chain seq x y z
N MET A 1 -46.39 -57.32 13.29
CA MET A 1 -46.69 -56.51 12.10
C MET A 1 -47.02 -55.12 12.62
N SER A 2 -45.98 -54.35 12.96
CA SER A 2 -45.28 -53.42 12.07
C SER A 2 -46.08 -52.13 11.89
N ASP A 3 -45.66 -51.05 12.56
CA ASP A 3 -45.20 -49.86 11.85
C ASP A 3 -44.69 -48.81 12.85
N GLN A 4 -43.36 -48.73 12.95
CA GLN A 4 -42.63 -47.62 13.55
C GLN A 4 -42.74 -46.41 12.62
N HIS A 5 -43.49 -45.40 13.03
CA HIS A 5 -43.43 -44.08 12.38
C HIS A 5 -42.13 -43.37 12.78
N LEU A 6 -41.15 -43.43 11.89
CA LEU A 6 -39.95 -42.58 11.91
C LEU A 6 -40.35 -41.14 11.58
N GLN A 7 -40.20 -40.23 12.54
CA GLN A 7 -40.24 -38.79 12.25
C GLN A 7 -38.94 -38.35 11.57
N PRO A 8 -39.00 -37.50 10.53
CA PRO A 8 -37.81 -36.93 9.91
C PRO A 8 -37.20 -35.86 10.82
N LEU A 9 -35.93 -36.08 11.18
CA LEU A 9 -35.10 -35.09 11.86
C LEU A 9 -34.87 -33.91 10.92
N HIS A 10 -35.49 -32.76 11.22
CA HIS A 10 -35.11 -31.48 10.66
C HIS A 10 -33.69 -31.15 11.10
N HIS A 11 -32.72 -31.37 10.21
CA HIS A 11 -31.39 -30.78 10.37
C HIS A 11 -31.47 -29.28 10.12
N PRO A 12 -31.04 -28.42 11.05
CA PRO A 12 -30.84 -27.02 10.75
C PRO A 12 -29.70 -26.92 9.74
N ALA A 13 -29.98 -26.26 8.61
CA ALA A 13 -28.95 -25.82 7.69
C ALA A 13 -28.02 -24.86 8.46
N ILE A 14 -26.80 -25.33 8.77
CA ILE A 14 -25.73 -24.47 9.24
C ILE A 14 -25.41 -23.54 8.08
N SER A 15 -25.95 -22.32 8.17
CA SER A 15 -25.58 -21.20 7.31
C SER A 15 -24.13 -20.84 7.62
N LEU A 16 -23.19 -21.41 6.86
CA LEU A 16 -21.81 -20.95 6.80
C LEU A 16 -21.79 -19.59 6.11
N ALA A 17 -22.24 -18.55 6.81
CA ALA A 17 -21.80 -17.21 6.48
C ALA A 17 -20.27 -17.22 6.64
N PRO A 18 -19.49 -16.81 5.63
CA PRO A 18 -18.05 -16.64 5.81
C PRO A 18 -17.86 -15.70 6.99
N ASP A 19 -17.14 -16.23 7.98
CA ASP A 19 -16.94 -15.69 9.30
C ASP A 19 -16.59 -14.19 9.22
N ALA A 20 -17.34 -13.35 9.92
CA ALA A 20 -16.94 -11.97 10.23
C ALA A 20 -15.75 -11.94 11.22
N ALA A 21 -15.08 -13.09 11.42
CA ALA A 21 -13.92 -13.28 12.25
C ALA A 21 -12.69 -12.64 11.58
N THR A 22 -12.43 -11.40 12.01
CA THR A 22 -11.11 -10.75 12.03
C THR A 22 -10.41 -10.63 10.69
N GLN A 23 -10.93 -9.74 9.84
CA GLN A 23 -10.06 -9.11 8.84
C GLN A 23 -8.96 -8.33 9.59
N LEU A 24 -7.70 -8.64 9.30
CA LEU A 24 -6.55 -7.93 9.87
C LEU A 24 -6.70 -6.42 9.61
N PRO A 25 -6.37 -5.55 10.57
CA PRO A 25 -6.24 -4.11 10.34
C PRO A 25 -5.36 -3.79 9.12
N VAL A 26 -5.66 -2.69 8.42
CA VAL A 26 -4.88 -2.28 7.23
C VAL A 26 -3.41 -2.03 7.58
N GLU A 27 -3.16 -1.45 8.75
CA GLU A 27 -1.80 -1.26 9.27
C GLU A 27 -1.02 -2.57 9.37
N ASP A 28 -1.62 -3.62 9.93
CA ASP A 28 -0.98 -4.93 10.07
C ASP A 28 -0.68 -5.56 8.70
N LEU A 29 -1.61 -5.44 7.74
CA LEU A 29 -1.38 -5.92 6.37
C LEU A 29 -0.19 -5.22 5.70
N VAL A 30 -0.08 -3.90 5.87
CA VAL A 30 1.02 -3.11 5.29
C VAL A 30 2.36 -3.53 5.90
N TYR A 31 2.43 -3.68 7.23
CA TYR A 31 3.67 -4.08 7.88
C TYR A 31 4.06 -5.52 7.57
N GLU A 32 3.11 -6.45 7.48
CA GLU A 32 3.37 -7.83 7.09
C GLU A 32 3.94 -7.89 5.67
N ALA A 33 3.32 -7.18 4.72
CA ALA A 33 3.80 -7.11 3.35
C ALA A 33 5.19 -6.45 3.27
N ALA A 34 5.42 -5.38 4.02
CA ALA A 34 6.72 -4.70 4.06
C ALA A 34 7.82 -5.60 4.63
N ASP A 35 7.57 -6.29 5.74
CA ASP A 35 8.52 -7.23 6.35
C ASP A 35 8.83 -8.40 5.40
N ALA A 36 7.80 -8.98 4.79
CA ALA A 36 7.96 -10.05 3.81
C ALA A 36 8.80 -9.59 2.60
N THR A 37 8.47 -8.43 2.01
CA THR A 37 9.25 -7.84 0.91
C THR A 37 10.69 -7.55 1.30
N VAL A 38 10.94 -7.01 2.50
CA VAL A 38 12.32 -6.76 2.96
C VAL A 38 13.10 -8.06 3.14
N ARG A 39 12.45 -9.12 3.65
CA ARG A 39 13.08 -10.43 3.89
C ARG A 39 13.41 -11.18 2.59
N THR A 40 12.50 -11.18 1.61
CA THR A 40 12.64 -11.98 0.38
C THR A 40 13.20 -11.17 -0.78
N GLY A 41 12.97 -9.86 -0.81
CA GLY A 41 13.20 -9.00 -1.97
C GLY A 41 12.20 -9.22 -3.10
N GLU A 42 11.09 -9.92 -2.85
CA GLU A 42 10.10 -10.29 -3.85
C GLU A 42 8.97 -9.25 -3.96
N PRO A 43 8.60 -8.83 -5.19
CA PRO A 43 7.52 -7.86 -5.40
C PRO A 43 6.12 -8.44 -5.18
N GLU A 44 5.98 -9.78 -5.16
CA GLU A 44 4.71 -10.48 -5.03
C GLU A 44 3.96 -10.10 -3.74
N HIS A 45 4.67 -9.91 -2.64
CA HIS A 45 4.04 -9.50 -1.37
C HIS A 45 3.35 -8.13 -1.48
N GLY A 46 3.91 -7.19 -2.25
CA GLY A 46 3.27 -5.91 -2.52
C GLY A 46 2.03 -6.06 -3.41
N GLN A 47 2.07 -6.96 -4.39
CA GLN A 47 0.92 -7.24 -5.27
C GLN A 47 -0.23 -7.90 -4.49
N LEU A 48 0.08 -8.84 -3.59
CA LEU A 48 -0.90 -9.47 -2.71
C LEU A 48 -1.55 -8.45 -1.77
N LEU A 49 -0.75 -7.54 -1.19
CA LEU A 49 -1.28 -6.42 -0.41
C LEU A 49 -2.24 -5.57 -1.26
N LEU A 50 -1.81 -5.16 -2.46
CA LEU A 50 -2.64 -4.32 -3.33
C LEU A 50 -3.97 -5.00 -3.68
N ALA A 51 -3.95 -6.27 -4.06
CA ALA A 51 -5.16 -7.04 -4.35
C ALA A 51 -6.12 -7.11 -3.14
N GLU A 52 -5.59 -7.27 -1.93
CA GLU A 52 -6.38 -7.27 -0.70
C GLU A 52 -6.96 -5.87 -0.38
N LEU A 53 -6.21 -4.80 -0.61
CA LEU A 53 -6.69 -3.44 -0.44
C LEU A 53 -7.78 -3.09 -1.47
N GLU A 54 -7.60 -3.47 -2.73
CA GLU A 54 -8.60 -3.31 -3.80
C GLU A 54 -9.90 -4.03 -3.44
N ARG A 55 -9.81 -5.26 -2.90
CA ARG A 55 -10.96 -6.04 -2.43
C ARG A 55 -11.72 -5.33 -1.30
N ARG A 56 -11.02 -4.57 -0.45
CA ARG A 56 -11.60 -3.80 0.66
C ARG A 56 -12.09 -2.40 0.24
N GLY A 57 -11.67 -1.92 -0.92
CA GLY A 57 -12.09 -0.67 -1.55
C GLY A 57 -11.19 0.54 -1.25
N ASP A 58 -11.54 1.66 -1.88
CA ASP A 58 -10.73 2.90 -1.91
C ASP A 58 -10.34 3.44 -0.53
N HIS A 59 -11.17 3.23 0.50
CA HIS A 59 -10.86 3.66 1.86
C HIS A 59 -9.66 2.91 2.44
N ALA A 60 -9.60 1.59 2.27
CA ALA A 60 -8.49 0.77 2.75
C ALA A 60 -7.20 1.12 2.00
N LEU A 61 -7.30 1.37 0.69
CA LEU A 61 -6.15 1.80 -0.10
C LEU A 61 -5.57 3.14 0.40
N TRP A 62 -6.44 4.10 0.74
CA TRP A 62 -5.99 5.36 1.33
C TRP A 62 -5.41 5.20 2.74
N GLU A 63 -6.03 4.38 3.59
CA GLU A 63 -5.52 4.07 4.92
C GLU A 63 -4.11 3.45 4.84
N ALA A 64 -3.89 2.52 3.91
CA ALA A 64 -2.57 1.94 3.66
C ALA A 64 -1.55 2.99 3.20
N ALA A 65 -1.95 3.92 2.33
CA ALA A 65 -1.08 5.02 1.91
C ALA A 65 -0.67 5.90 3.10
N LEU A 66 -1.57 6.15 4.06
CA LEU A 66 -1.26 6.89 5.29
C LEU A 66 -0.28 6.15 6.19
N VAL A 67 -0.45 4.83 6.34
CA VAL A 67 0.50 3.99 7.08
C VAL A 67 1.90 4.11 6.49
N CYS A 68 2.04 4.08 5.16
CA CYS A 68 3.34 4.31 4.51
C CYS A 68 3.85 5.75 4.65
N LEU A 69 2.99 6.76 4.57
CA LEU A 69 3.38 8.17 4.66
C LEU A 69 3.90 8.57 6.04
N GLY A 70 3.43 7.92 7.13
CA GLY A 70 3.83 8.23 8.50
C GLY A 70 5.37 8.17 8.69
N PRO A 71 6.00 7.00 8.51
CA PRO A 71 7.46 6.86 8.59
C PRO A 71 8.22 7.71 7.57
N LEU A 72 7.67 7.89 6.37
CA LEU A 72 8.31 8.70 5.33
C LEU A 72 8.29 10.20 5.65
N SER A 73 7.35 10.66 6.47
CA SER A 73 7.21 12.08 6.84
C SER A 73 8.09 12.48 8.03
N SER A 74 8.60 11.53 8.80
CA SER A 74 9.42 11.81 10.00
C SER A 74 10.90 12.02 9.70
N ARG A 75 11.37 11.68 8.49
CA ARG A 75 12.79 11.75 8.11
C ARG A 75 13.12 13.09 7.42
N PRO A 76 14.28 13.71 7.66
CA PRO A 76 14.70 14.88 6.88
C PRO A 76 14.80 14.54 5.39
N VAL A 77 14.23 15.39 4.54
CA VAL A 77 14.27 15.22 3.09
C VAL A 77 15.58 15.76 2.55
N TYR A 78 16.42 14.89 1.99
CA TYR A 78 17.74 15.24 1.43
C TYR A 78 18.67 15.98 2.42
N GLY A 79 18.50 15.75 3.73
CA GLY A 79 19.25 16.47 4.77
C GLY A 79 18.93 17.97 4.87
N LEU A 80 17.83 18.41 4.27
CA LEU A 80 17.38 19.80 4.29
C LEU A 80 16.47 20.08 5.51
N PRO A 81 16.37 21.34 5.96
CA PRO A 81 15.31 21.78 6.86
C PRO A 81 13.92 21.49 6.27
N GLU A 82 12.91 21.30 7.12
CA GLU A 82 11.59 20.79 6.72
C GLU A 82 10.96 21.59 5.56
N GLU A 83 10.89 22.92 5.68
CA GLU A 83 10.30 23.78 4.63
C GLU A 83 11.03 23.64 3.29
N ALA A 84 12.36 23.69 3.30
CA ALA A 84 13.18 23.52 2.10
C ALA A 84 13.06 22.10 1.52
N GLY A 85 12.93 21.08 2.37
CA GLY A 85 12.68 19.70 1.98
C GLY A 85 11.33 19.55 1.26
N VAL A 86 10.26 20.13 1.83
CA VAL A 86 8.94 20.16 1.20
C VAL A 86 8.97 20.86 -0.15
N ASP A 87 9.61 22.04 -0.23
CA ASP A 87 9.70 22.77 -1.50
C ASP A 87 10.50 22.01 -2.54
N ARG A 88 11.53 21.28 -2.11
CA ARG A 88 12.30 20.39 -2.98
C ARG A 88 11.45 19.24 -3.51
N LEU A 89 10.63 18.59 -2.66
CA LEU A 89 9.70 17.54 -3.11
C LEU A 89 8.75 18.08 -4.18
N ARG A 90 8.11 19.24 -3.93
CA ARG A 90 7.20 19.89 -4.89
C ARG A 90 7.90 20.24 -6.20
N GLN A 91 9.14 20.74 -6.12
CA GLN A 91 9.92 21.06 -7.32
C GLN A 91 10.17 19.81 -8.16
N ILE A 92 10.61 18.71 -7.54
CA ILE A 92 10.90 17.46 -8.24
C ILE A 92 9.60 16.89 -8.82
N ALA A 93 8.51 16.87 -8.04
CA ALA A 93 7.20 16.40 -8.50
C ALA A 93 6.75 17.09 -9.79
N ARG A 94 6.82 18.44 -9.85
CA ARG A 94 6.47 19.22 -11.05
C ARG A 94 7.32 18.93 -12.27
N SER A 95 8.58 18.53 -12.07
CA SER A 95 9.51 18.23 -13.16
C SER A 95 9.54 16.75 -13.56
N THR A 96 8.82 15.90 -12.83
CA THR A 96 8.82 14.45 -13.03
C THR A 96 7.74 14.08 -14.05
N PRO A 97 8.10 13.51 -15.22
CA PRO A 97 7.13 13.13 -16.25
C PRO A 97 6.30 11.89 -15.87
N ASP A 98 6.81 11.06 -14.96
CA ASP A 98 6.12 9.89 -14.44
C ASP A 98 5.03 10.28 -13.45
N ALA A 99 3.76 10.11 -13.82
CA ALA A 99 2.61 10.53 -13.01
C ALA A 99 2.57 9.88 -11.61
N VAL A 100 3.01 8.63 -11.50
CA VAL A 100 3.05 7.89 -10.22
C VAL A 100 4.07 8.52 -9.27
N THR A 101 5.31 8.70 -9.74
CA THR A 101 6.37 9.32 -8.94
C THR A 101 6.04 10.78 -8.61
N ALA A 102 5.47 11.53 -9.56
CA ALA A 102 5.01 12.89 -9.31
C ALA A 102 3.95 12.94 -8.20
N LEU A 103 2.95 12.03 -8.24
CA LEU A 103 1.92 11.92 -7.20
C LEU A 103 2.53 11.57 -5.84
N VAL A 104 3.41 10.58 -5.76
CA VAL A 104 4.05 10.15 -4.50
C VAL A 104 4.84 11.29 -3.85
N LEU A 105 5.57 12.07 -4.65
CA LEU A 105 6.35 13.21 -4.16
C LEU A 105 5.43 14.35 -3.69
N GLU A 106 4.36 14.65 -4.43
CA GLU A 106 3.39 15.67 -4.05
C GLU A 106 2.60 15.26 -2.79
N LEU A 107 2.23 13.99 -2.64
CA LEU A 107 1.62 13.44 -1.42
C LEU A 107 2.49 13.66 -0.20
N GLN A 108 3.78 13.33 -0.29
CA GLN A 108 4.71 13.58 0.81
C GLN A 108 4.80 15.08 1.15
N ALA A 109 4.93 15.94 0.14
CA ALA A 109 4.97 17.39 0.34
C ALA A 109 3.71 17.94 1.00
N ARG A 110 2.51 17.54 0.52
CA ARG A 110 1.23 17.98 1.08
C ARG A 110 1.00 17.45 2.48
N HIS A 111 1.27 16.18 2.71
CA HIS A 111 1.12 15.56 4.02
C HIS A 111 1.98 16.27 5.08
N ARG A 112 3.25 16.54 4.77
CA ARG A 112 4.19 17.22 5.67
C ARG A 112 3.81 18.66 5.99
N SER A 113 3.38 19.43 4.98
CA SER A 113 3.15 20.87 5.14
C SER A 113 1.73 21.26 5.53
N MET A 114 0.74 20.46 5.14
CA MET A 114 -0.68 20.79 5.27
C MET A 114 -1.51 19.67 5.91
N GLY A 115 -0.90 18.52 6.22
CA GLY A 115 -1.53 17.39 6.89
C GLY A 115 -2.32 16.45 5.97
N THR A 116 -2.94 15.46 6.60
CA THR A 116 -3.66 14.34 5.98
C THR A 116 -4.75 14.77 4.99
N LEU A 117 -5.54 15.80 5.32
CA LEU A 117 -6.64 16.25 4.47
C LEU A 117 -6.13 16.76 3.11
N ALA A 118 -5.07 17.57 3.10
CA ALA A 118 -4.50 18.11 1.87
C ALA A 118 -3.91 17.02 0.97
N ALA A 119 -3.28 16.00 1.57
CA ALA A 119 -2.80 14.83 0.83
C ALA A 119 -3.96 13.99 0.28
N HIS A 120 -5.07 13.86 1.02
CA HIS A 120 -6.24 13.10 0.56
C HIS A 120 -6.90 13.72 -0.68
N LEU A 121 -6.96 15.06 -0.77
CA LEU A 121 -7.57 15.73 -1.91
C LEU A 121 -6.86 15.38 -3.22
N ILE A 122 -5.52 15.48 -3.26
CA ILE A 122 -4.76 15.12 -4.46
C ILE A 122 -4.75 13.63 -4.73
N TRP A 123 -4.88 12.80 -3.69
CA TRP A 123 -5.06 11.36 -3.83
C TRP A 123 -6.36 11.08 -4.59
N GLN A 124 -7.47 11.70 -4.19
CA GLN A 124 -8.78 11.48 -4.82
C GLN A 124 -8.84 11.97 -6.27
N GLU A 125 -8.10 13.02 -6.61
CA GLU A 125 -8.01 13.54 -7.99
C GLU A 125 -7.22 12.63 -8.94
N ALA A 126 -6.37 11.75 -8.40
CA ALA A 126 -5.56 10.85 -9.22
C ALA A 126 -6.40 9.69 -9.80
N PRO A 127 -6.13 9.29 -11.07
CA PRO A 127 -6.73 8.08 -11.65
C PRO A 127 -6.48 6.84 -10.80
N ALA A 128 -7.44 5.90 -10.77
CA ALA A 128 -7.38 4.72 -9.90
C ALA A 128 -6.12 3.87 -10.13
N ASP A 129 -5.75 3.62 -11.38
CA ASP A 129 -4.53 2.90 -11.77
C ASP A 129 -3.25 3.59 -11.27
N VAL A 130 -3.23 4.93 -11.31
CA VAL A 130 -2.12 5.73 -10.76
C VAL A 130 -2.08 5.59 -9.23
N ARG A 131 -3.22 5.62 -8.54
CA ARG A 131 -3.29 5.42 -7.08
C ARG A 131 -2.78 4.04 -6.67
N HIS A 132 -3.17 3.00 -7.40
CA HIS A 132 -2.76 1.63 -7.12
C HIS A 132 -1.24 1.47 -7.25
N THR A 133 -0.68 2.00 -8.35
CA THR A 133 0.77 1.98 -8.57
C THR A 133 1.51 2.86 -7.55
N ALA A 134 0.94 3.99 -7.16
CA ALA A 134 1.50 4.88 -6.15
C ALA A 134 1.55 4.22 -4.77
N MET A 135 0.53 3.42 -4.42
CA MET A 135 0.53 2.62 -3.19
C MET A 135 1.71 1.64 -3.15
N LEU A 136 1.95 0.92 -4.25
CA LEU A 136 3.11 0.02 -4.34
C LEU A 136 4.45 0.78 -4.26
N GLN A 137 4.55 1.95 -4.88
CA GLN A 137 5.74 2.79 -4.80
C GLN A 137 5.97 3.34 -3.38
N LEU A 138 4.91 3.70 -2.65
CA LEU A 138 4.98 4.08 -1.24
C LEU A 138 5.46 2.91 -0.37
N LEU A 139 4.93 1.69 -0.59
CA LEU A 139 5.37 0.49 0.10
C LEU A 139 6.86 0.22 -0.14
N ILE A 140 7.33 0.27 -1.39
CA ILE A 140 8.75 0.07 -1.71
C ILE A 140 9.63 1.13 -1.04
N THR A 141 9.17 2.38 -0.99
CA THR A 141 9.88 3.47 -0.30
C THR A 141 9.96 3.21 1.20
N LEU A 142 8.88 2.71 1.81
CA LEU A 142 8.86 2.26 3.20
C LEU A 142 9.85 1.10 3.43
N CYS A 143 9.79 0.04 2.62
CA CYS A 143 10.69 -1.11 2.68
C CYS A 143 12.15 -0.69 2.59
N TRP A 144 12.47 0.24 1.69
CA TRP A 144 13.81 0.80 1.60
C TRP A 144 14.18 1.54 2.89
N SER A 145 13.32 2.42 3.39
CA SER A 145 13.59 3.22 4.60
C SER A 145 13.86 2.36 5.85
N VAL A 146 13.20 1.20 5.98
CA VAL A 146 13.34 0.27 7.11
C VAL A 146 14.48 -0.75 6.87
N GLY A 147 14.56 -1.28 5.66
CA GLY A 147 15.46 -2.38 5.30
C GLY A 147 16.89 -1.95 4.96
N SER A 148 17.10 -0.73 4.44
CA SER A 148 18.43 -0.25 4.05
C SER A 148 19.32 0.02 5.26
N GLU A 149 18.75 0.53 6.34
CA GLU A 149 19.49 0.87 7.58
C GLU A 149 20.07 -0.37 8.27
N HIS A 150 19.54 -1.56 7.99
CA HIS A 150 19.95 -2.83 8.59
C HIS A 150 20.58 -3.80 7.58
N GLY A 151 20.84 -3.36 6.34
CA GLY A 151 21.41 -4.20 5.28
C GLY A 151 20.53 -5.38 4.85
N ARG A 152 19.23 -5.35 5.16
CA ARG A 152 18.28 -6.44 4.87
C ARG A 152 17.78 -6.42 3.44
N LEU A 153 17.71 -5.22 2.84
CA LEU A 153 17.34 -5.05 1.44
C LEU A 153 18.54 -4.50 0.67
N THR A 154 19.09 -5.29 -0.24
CA THR A 154 20.23 -4.88 -1.07
C THR A 154 19.81 -3.83 -2.12
N PRO A 155 20.74 -3.02 -2.63
CA PRO A 155 20.46 -2.12 -3.75
C PRO A 155 19.91 -2.85 -4.98
N ALA A 156 20.42 -4.05 -5.28
CA ALA A 156 19.96 -4.86 -6.40
C ALA A 156 18.49 -5.29 -6.24
N GLN A 157 18.10 -5.74 -5.03
CA GLN A 157 16.70 -6.07 -4.73
C GLN A 157 15.80 -4.83 -4.81
N THR A 158 16.25 -3.69 -4.30
CA THR A 158 15.51 -2.41 -4.39
C THR A 158 15.25 -2.03 -5.84
N VAL A 159 16.27 -2.12 -6.71
CA VAL A 159 16.12 -1.86 -8.15
C VAL A 159 15.17 -2.86 -8.81
N SER A 160 15.23 -4.14 -8.42
CA SER A 160 14.31 -5.18 -8.92
C SER A 160 12.85 -4.85 -8.59
N LEU A 161 12.59 -4.46 -7.33
CA LEU A 161 11.27 -4.04 -6.88
C LEU A 161 10.75 -2.84 -7.69
N ILE A 162 11.58 -1.81 -7.89
CA ILE A 162 11.21 -0.64 -8.70
C ILE A 162 10.92 -1.05 -10.15
N LYS A 163 11.74 -1.92 -10.75
CA LYS A 163 11.53 -2.42 -12.12
C LYS A 163 10.21 -3.17 -12.26
N SER A 164 9.79 -3.93 -11.24
CA SER A 164 8.52 -4.66 -11.26
C SER A 164 7.32 -3.73 -11.45
N LEU A 165 7.35 -2.52 -10.85
CA LEU A 165 6.30 -1.50 -11.03
C LEU A 165 6.18 -0.99 -12.48
N VAL A 166 7.28 -1.00 -13.22
CA VAL A 166 7.30 -0.55 -14.62
C VAL A 166 6.73 -1.64 -15.52
N VAL A 167 7.04 -2.92 -15.24
CA VAL A 167 6.54 -4.07 -16.01
C VAL A 167 5.04 -4.24 -15.85
N THR A 168 4.49 -4.10 -14.63
CA THR A 168 3.04 -4.19 -14.38
C THR A 168 2.24 -3.16 -15.20
N ARG A 169 2.80 -1.98 -15.47
CA ARG A 169 2.15 -0.95 -16.32
C ARG A 169 2.10 -1.32 -17.80
N GLY A 170 3.08 -2.07 -18.30
CA GLY A 170 3.12 -2.50 -19.70
C GLY A 170 2.15 -3.64 -20.03
N ALA A 171 1.72 -4.40 -19.03
CA ALA A 171 0.82 -5.55 -19.21
C ALA A 171 -0.68 -5.19 -19.18
N SER A 172 -1.03 -3.93 -18.88
CA SER A 172 -2.42 -3.45 -18.79
C SER A 172 -2.85 -2.57 -19.97
N GLN A 173 -2.06 -2.53 -21.06
CA GLN A 173 -2.40 -1.88 -22.34
C GLN A 173 -2.77 -2.93 -23.38
#